data_AF-A0A2M7LII4-F1
#
_entry.id   AF-A0A2M7LII4-F1
#
_cell.length_a   1.000
_cell.length_b   1.000
_cell.length_c   1.000
_cell.angle_alpha   90.00
_cell.angle_beta   90.00
_cell.angle_gamma   90.00
#
_symmetry.space_group_name_H-M   'P 1'
#
loop_
_entity.id
_entity.type
_entity.pdbx_description
1 polymer ?
#
loop_
_entity_poly.entity_id
_entity_poly.type
_entity_poly.pdbx_seq_one_letter_code
_entity_poly.pdbx_strand_id
1 'polypeptide(L)'
;MNGGTVSDVKRELPFVSIVGMTILLLIIVWFVKGGSFRLYASLFFGLYFLTHSSWISIILVSVVQNILLLPMRILYERYHDDIKIFENEVKNSKISEQQLLISNKVRQGSGAVIFYVINFVLVIIAFFSAGRVFLLEFYKTPIDIKYLYPFIHFPEYPLGGVIFHFPLVDITKTMAVSWYWIFYVWGALFVVMALVKLLWRMVKPLLSKNEKLLGVRINYNRFLVLTGSVVGTIIIVSTIFLRNIPMGAQIVWWSADLAEQNTAFNIVTAVCTALATIYSGWQHNKIETQEARAKNISEDVIEKVNRIHMRGTVKNAIMLGLFAVWITRLMPSSHDLSVLAFEACYVLSPVTFDLLIPRKKKKEEAVEEVV
;
A
#
# COMPACT_ATOMS: atom_id res chain seq x y z
N MET A 1 -25.27 -23.79 -36.51
CA MET A 1 -23.97 -24.51 -36.48
C MET A 1 -23.09 -23.88 -37.55
N ASN A 2 -22.22 -22.95 -37.17
CA ASN A 2 -21.18 -22.42 -38.05
C ASN A 2 -19.84 -22.73 -37.40
N GLY A 3 -19.15 -23.72 -37.96
CA GLY A 3 -17.77 -24.05 -37.61
C GLY A 3 -16.87 -22.91 -38.04
N GLY A 4 -16.50 -22.07 -37.09
CA GLY A 4 -15.36 -21.17 -37.21
C GLY A 4 -14.09 -21.99 -36.99
N THR A 5 -13.34 -22.18 -38.06
CA THR A 5 -11.99 -22.72 -38.09
C THR A 5 -11.14 -22.14 -36.96
N VAL A 6 -10.67 -23.01 -36.07
CA VAL A 6 -9.56 -22.72 -35.16
C VAL A 6 -8.35 -22.43 -36.04
N SER A 7 -8.11 -21.15 -36.31
CA SER A 7 -6.95 -20.68 -37.04
C SER A 7 -5.69 -21.25 -36.39
N ASP A 8 -4.82 -21.85 -37.20
CA ASP A 8 -3.49 -22.32 -36.86
C ASP A 8 -2.74 -21.30 -35.99
N VAL A 9 -2.83 -21.47 -34.68
CA VAL A 9 -1.97 -20.77 -33.72
C VAL A 9 -0.60 -21.41 -33.89
N LYS A 10 0.34 -20.68 -34.50
CA LYS A 10 1.76 -21.06 -34.61
C LYS A 10 2.19 -21.78 -33.33
N ARG A 11 2.61 -23.04 -33.46
CA ARG A 11 3.10 -23.89 -32.36
C ARG A 11 4.38 -23.34 -31.70
N GLU A 12 5.06 -22.42 -32.38
CA GLU A 12 6.30 -21.83 -31.93
C GLU A 12 6.04 -20.58 -31.09
N LEU A 13 6.60 -20.56 -29.88
CA LEU A 13 6.54 -19.39 -29.02
C LEU A 13 7.29 -18.22 -29.67
N PRO A 14 6.74 -16.99 -29.62
CA PRO A 14 7.44 -15.80 -30.07
C PRO A 14 8.77 -15.64 -29.35
N PHE A 15 9.78 -15.10 -30.05
CA PHE A 15 11.12 -14.89 -29.50
C PHE A 15 11.10 -14.12 -28.18
N VAL A 16 10.24 -13.10 -28.06
CA VAL A 16 10.06 -12.31 -26.83
C VAL A 16 9.58 -13.19 -25.66
N SER A 17 8.66 -14.12 -25.90
CA SER A 17 8.20 -15.09 -24.88
C SER A 17 9.29 -16.05 -24.47
N ILE A 18 10.08 -16.55 -25.43
CA ILE A 18 11.20 -17.45 -25.15
C ILE A 18 12.25 -16.74 -24.28
N VAL A 19 12.65 -15.53 -24.66
CA VAL A 19 13.62 -14.72 -23.90
C VAL A 19 13.07 -14.39 -22.52
N GLY A 20 11.80 -13.96 -22.43
CA GLY A 20 11.16 -13.64 -21.15
C GLY A 20 11.06 -14.84 -20.21
N MET A 21 10.65 -16.01 -20.70
CA MET A 21 10.61 -17.25 -19.91
C MET A 21 12.01 -17.69 -19.48
N THR A 22 13.01 -17.54 -20.36
CA THR A 22 14.41 -17.86 -20.02
C THR A 22 14.92 -16.96 -18.89
N ILE A 23 14.69 -15.64 -18.99
CA ILE A 23 15.03 -14.69 -17.93
C ILE A 23 14.32 -15.03 -16.62
N LEU A 24 13.02 -15.32 -16.68
CA LEU A 24 12.22 -15.70 -15.52
C LEU A 24 12.78 -16.95 -14.83
N LEU A 25 13.11 -17.98 -15.60
CA LEU A 25 13.68 -19.22 -15.09
C LEU A 25 15.07 -18.99 -14.47
N LEU A 26 15.92 -18.19 -15.10
CA LEU A 26 17.22 -17.81 -14.54
C LEU A 26 17.06 -17.07 -13.20
N ILE A 27 16.12 -16.13 -13.11
CA ILE A 27 15.81 -15.39 -11.87
C ILE A 27 15.34 -16.35 -10.77
N ILE A 28 14.44 -17.28 -11.07
CA ILE A 28 13.93 -18.26 -10.10
C ILE A 28 15.05 -19.20 -9.63
N VAL A 29 15.85 -19.75 -10.55
CA VAL A 29 16.99 -20.62 -10.20
C VAL A 29 18.01 -19.86 -9.34
N TRP A 30 18.29 -18.61 -9.69
CA TRP A 30 19.19 -17.75 -8.93
C TRP A 30 18.64 -17.46 -7.51
N PHE A 31 17.34 -17.22 -7.38
CA PHE A 31 16.66 -17.07 -6.09
C PHE A 31 16.77 -18.33 -5.22
N VAL A 32 16.43 -19.50 -5.77
CA VAL A 32 16.45 -20.78 -5.04
C VAL A 32 17.87 -21.15 -4.60
N LYS A 33 18.89 -20.80 -5.39
CA LYS A 33 20.30 -20.95 -5.00
C LYS A 33 20.78 -19.95 -3.94
N GLY A 34 19.91 -19.06 -3.46
CA GLY A 34 20.23 -18.05 -2.44
C GLY A 34 20.95 -16.82 -2.99
N GLY A 35 20.98 -16.63 -4.30
CA GLY A 35 21.66 -15.50 -4.94
C GLY A 35 21.07 -14.14 -4.54
N SER A 36 19.74 -14.06 -4.41
CA SER A 36 19.06 -12.86 -3.95
C SER A 36 19.39 -12.51 -2.51
N PHE A 37 19.40 -13.51 -1.62
CA PHE A 37 19.79 -13.33 -0.24
C PHE A 37 21.25 -12.87 -0.14
N ARG A 38 22.15 -13.50 -0.90
CA ARG A 38 23.56 -13.09 -1.00
C ARG A 38 23.70 -11.65 -1.47
N LEU A 39 22.91 -11.23 -2.45
CA LEU A 39 22.90 -9.85 -2.94
C LEU A 39 22.47 -8.85 -1.85
N TYR A 40 21.34 -9.10 -1.18
CA TYR A 40 20.83 -8.21 -0.13
C TYR A 40 21.74 -8.16 1.10
N ALA A 41 22.26 -9.31 1.55
CA ALA A 41 23.23 -9.36 2.64
C ALA A 41 24.51 -8.59 2.26
N SER A 42 25.06 -8.85 1.08
CA SER A 42 26.25 -8.13 0.59
C SER A 42 26.04 -6.63 0.48
N LEU A 43 24.85 -6.20 0.05
CA LEU A 43 24.48 -4.79 -0.02
C LEU A 43 24.43 -4.17 1.37
N PHE A 44 23.75 -4.83 2.32
CA PHE A 44 23.69 -4.38 3.71
C PHE A 44 25.09 -4.26 4.32
N PHE A 45 25.92 -5.31 4.24
CA PHE A 45 27.25 -5.32 4.84
C PHE A 45 28.23 -4.38 4.15
N GLY A 46 28.08 -4.19 2.83
CA GLY A 46 28.84 -3.16 2.10
C GLY A 46 28.51 -1.75 2.57
N LEU A 47 27.22 -1.43 2.76
CA LEU A 47 26.78 -0.15 3.31
C LEU A 47 27.17 0.00 4.79
N TYR A 48 27.14 -1.08 5.56
CA TYR A 48 27.59 -1.08 6.94
C TYR A 48 29.09 -0.81 7.05
N PHE A 49 29.91 -1.40 6.19
CA PHE A 49 31.34 -1.12 6.14
C PHE A 49 31.63 0.38 5.89
N LEU A 50 30.78 1.05 5.10
CA LEU A 50 30.92 2.48 4.82
C LEU A 50 30.40 3.39 5.93
N THR A 51 29.36 2.96 6.67
CA THR A 51 28.65 3.82 7.62
C THR A 51 28.96 3.51 9.09
N HIS A 52 29.48 2.31 9.36
CA HIS A 52 29.64 1.73 10.69
C HIS A 52 28.37 1.77 11.56
N SER A 53 27.19 1.84 10.92
CA SER A 53 25.91 1.97 11.61
C SER A 53 24.84 1.10 10.96
N SER A 54 24.31 0.16 11.73
CA SER A 54 23.28 -0.76 11.28
C SER A 54 22.01 -0.04 10.84
N TRP A 55 21.50 0.90 11.64
CA TRP A 55 20.25 1.61 11.30
C TRP A 55 20.39 2.46 10.02
N ILE A 56 21.53 3.12 9.80
CA ILE A 56 21.79 3.89 8.58
C ILE A 56 21.83 2.94 7.38
N SER A 57 22.49 1.80 7.53
CA SER A 57 22.60 0.78 6.48
C SER A 57 21.24 0.24 6.06
N ILE A 58 20.33 0.00 7.00
CA ILE A 58 18.94 -0.44 6.69
C ILE A 58 18.21 0.60 5.84
N ILE A 59 18.30 1.88 6.21
CA ILE A 59 17.67 2.98 5.46
C ILE A 59 18.30 3.08 4.06
N LEU A 60 19.63 3.03 3.96
CA LEU A 60 20.34 3.10 2.69
C LEU A 60 20.06 1.91 1.77
N VAL A 61 19.89 0.70 2.31
CA VAL A 61 19.45 -0.47 1.52
C VAL A 61 18.11 -0.17 0.84
N SER A 62 17.18 0.48 1.53
CA SER A 62 15.87 0.86 0.98
C SER A 62 15.99 1.91 -0.13
N VAL A 63 16.89 2.89 0.04
CA VAL A 63 17.19 3.89 -1.00
C VAL A 63 17.83 3.24 -2.23
N VAL A 64 18.85 2.40 -2.04
CA VAL A 64 19.53 1.70 -3.12
C VAL A 64 18.56 0.77 -3.85
N GLN A 65 17.69 0.05 -3.14
CA GLN A 65 16.67 -0.78 -3.74
C GLN A 65 15.73 0.05 -4.64
N ASN A 66 15.31 1.23 -4.21
CA ASN A 66 14.49 2.12 -5.05
C ASN A 66 15.23 2.56 -6.31
N ILE A 67 16.53 2.89 -6.22
CA ILE A 67 17.37 3.23 -7.37
C ILE A 67 17.51 2.05 -8.32
N LEU A 68 17.81 0.84 -7.81
CA LEU A 68 17.96 -0.37 -8.61
C LEU A 68 16.67 -0.78 -9.33
N LEU A 69 15.50 -0.41 -8.79
CA LEU A 69 14.20 -0.66 -9.39
C LEU A 69 13.76 0.42 -10.39
N LEU A 70 14.50 1.53 -10.55
CA LEU A 70 14.17 2.57 -11.53
C LEU A 70 14.02 2.05 -12.97
N PRO A 71 14.92 1.19 -13.50
CA PRO A 71 14.76 0.65 -14.85
C PRO A 71 13.45 -0.12 -15.03
N MET A 72 13.04 -0.87 -14.00
CA MET A 72 11.77 -1.59 -14.00
C MET A 72 10.58 -0.62 -13.99
N ARG A 73 10.66 0.48 -13.24
CA ARG A 73 9.61 1.52 -13.26
C ARG A 73 9.48 2.20 -14.62
N ILE A 74 10.60 2.48 -15.29
CA ILE A 74 10.61 3.05 -16.65
C ILE A 74 9.95 2.09 -17.65
N LEU A 75 10.26 0.79 -17.56
CA LEU A 75 9.62 -0.23 -18.40
C LEU A 75 8.12 -0.37 -18.08
N TYR A 76 7.75 -0.31 -16.80
CA TYR A 76 6.34 -0.35 -16.38
C TYR A 76 5.55 0.81 -16.99
N GLU A 77 6.09 2.04 -16.93
CA GLU A 77 5.47 3.21 -17.54
C GLU A 77 5.31 3.06 -19.07
N ARG A 78 6.30 2.43 -19.73
CA ARG A 78 6.23 2.17 -21.17
C ARG A 78 5.06 1.26 -21.54
N TYR A 79 4.79 0.24 -20.72
CA TYR A 79 3.74 -0.76 -20.91
C TYR A 79 2.45 -0.46 -20.13
N HIS A 80 2.32 0.72 -19.51
CA HIS A 80 1.24 1.03 -18.57
C HIS A 80 -0.16 0.76 -19.15
N ASP A 81 -0.44 1.30 -20.34
CA ASP A 81 -1.75 1.15 -20.99
C ASP A 81 -2.06 -0.31 -21.32
N ASP A 82 -1.08 -1.05 -21.86
CA ASP A 82 -1.23 -2.46 -22.22
C ASP A 82 -1.45 -3.35 -20.99
N ILE A 83 -0.72 -3.07 -19.90
CA ILE A 83 -0.89 -3.76 -18.61
C ILE A 83 -2.27 -3.46 -18.05
N LYS A 84 -2.72 -2.19 -18.07
CA LYS A 84 -4.05 -1.81 -17.57
C LYS A 84 -5.18 -2.47 -18.35
N ILE A 85 -5.05 -2.56 -19.68
CA ILE A 85 -6.01 -3.28 -20.54
C ILE A 85 -6.03 -4.76 -20.14
N PHE A 86 -4.86 -5.39 -20.02
CA PHE A 86 -4.75 -6.79 -19.62
C PHE A 86 -5.32 -7.06 -18.22
N GLU A 87 -5.04 -6.21 -17.23
CA GLU A 87 -5.61 -6.35 -15.89
C GLU A 87 -7.13 -6.25 -15.89
N ASN A 88 -7.70 -5.36 -16.71
CA ASN A 88 -9.15 -5.24 -16.87
C ASN A 88 -9.75 -6.47 -17.56
N GLU A 89 -9.09 -7.01 -18.58
CA GLU A 89 -9.49 -8.27 -19.21
C GLU A 89 -9.51 -9.42 -18.18
N VAL A 90 -8.47 -9.53 -17.35
CA VAL A 90 -8.38 -10.56 -16.29
C VAL A 90 -9.46 -10.38 -15.23
N LYS A 91 -9.70 -9.15 -14.76
CA LYS A 91 -10.74 -8.82 -13.74
C LYS A 91 -12.15 -9.12 -14.23
N ASN A 92 -12.42 -8.93 -15.51
CA ASN A 92 -13.74 -9.16 -16.10
C ASN A 92 -13.95 -10.63 -16.55
N SER A 93 -12.89 -11.44 -16.58
CA SER A 93 -12.95 -12.85 -16.94
C SER A 93 -13.34 -13.73 -15.75
N LYS A 94 -14.01 -14.86 -16.03
CA LYS A 94 -14.27 -15.87 -14.99
C LYS A 94 -12.96 -16.48 -14.50
N ILE A 95 -12.90 -16.89 -13.23
CA ILE A 95 -11.70 -17.52 -12.62
C ILE A 95 -11.20 -18.71 -13.47
N SER A 96 -12.11 -19.52 -14.01
CA SER A 96 -11.79 -20.66 -14.87
C SER A 96 -11.15 -20.27 -16.22
N GLU A 97 -11.33 -19.04 -16.67
CA GLU A 97 -10.87 -18.52 -17.97
C GLU A 97 -9.61 -17.66 -17.83
N GLN A 98 -9.31 -17.16 -16.62
CA GLN A 98 -8.15 -16.29 -16.36
C GLN A 98 -6.83 -16.98 -16.73
N GLN A 99 -6.64 -18.24 -16.34
CA GLN A 99 -5.42 -18.98 -16.65
C GLN A 99 -5.22 -19.16 -18.17
N LEU A 100 -6.32 -19.41 -18.89
CA LEU A 100 -6.30 -19.57 -20.35
C LEU A 100 -5.99 -18.24 -21.05
N LEU A 101 -6.56 -17.13 -20.56
CA LEU A 101 -6.28 -15.79 -21.06
C LEU A 101 -4.79 -15.41 -20.90
N ILE A 102 -4.23 -15.64 -19.71
CA ILE A 102 -2.80 -15.40 -19.44
C ILE A 102 -1.93 -16.26 -20.36
N SER A 103 -2.21 -17.56 -20.43
CA SER A 103 -1.45 -18.49 -21.28
C SER A 103 -1.51 -18.09 -22.75
N ASN A 104 -2.66 -17.63 -23.23
CA ASN A 104 -2.84 -17.20 -24.61
C ASN A 104 -2.05 -15.92 -24.92
N LYS A 105 -2.11 -14.90 -24.05
CA LYS A 105 -1.36 -13.65 -24.24
C LYS A 105 0.16 -13.87 -24.19
N VAL A 106 0.63 -14.80 -23.35
CA VAL A 106 2.04 -15.22 -23.31
C VAL A 106 2.44 -15.97 -24.58
N ARG A 107 1.59 -16.89 -25.07
CA ARG A 107 1.81 -17.58 -26.36
C ARG A 107 1.79 -16.63 -27.55
N GLN A 108 1.02 -15.55 -27.48
CA GLN A 108 0.96 -14.50 -28.50
C GLN A 108 2.14 -13.53 -28.44
N GLY A 109 3.00 -13.60 -27.41
CA GLY A 109 4.18 -12.74 -27.33
C GLY A 109 3.90 -11.34 -26.81
N SER A 110 2.83 -11.17 -26.01
CA SER A 110 2.55 -9.89 -25.38
C SER A 110 3.67 -9.50 -24.41
N GLY A 111 4.53 -8.56 -24.83
CA GLY A 111 5.63 -8.06 -24.01
C GLY A 111 5.16 -7.48 -22.68
N ALA A 112 3.98 -6.82 -22.66
CA ALA A 112 3.37 -6.28 -21.45
C ALA A 112 3.02 -7.38 -20.43
N VAL A 113 2.44 -8.49 -20.86
CA VAL A 113 2.10 -9.62 -19.96
C VAL A 113 3.35 -10.33 -19.46
N ILE A 114 4.34 -10.54 -20.33
CA ILE A 114 5.62 -11.14 -19.94
C ILE A 114 6.34 -10.26 -18.91
N PHE A 115 6.41 -8.95 -19.17
CA PHE A 115 6.98 -7.98 -18.24
C PHE A 115 6.21 -7.94 -16.91
N TYR A 116 4.88 -7.96 -16.95
CA TYR A 116 4.03 -8.01 -15.75
C TYR A 116 4.39 -9.20 -14.85
N VAL A 117 4.54 -10.40 -15.43
CA VAL A 117 4.92 -11.61 -14.68
C VAL A 117 6.34 -11.51 -14.13
N ILE A 118 7.32 -11.06 -14.93
CA ILE A 118 8.71 -10.90 -14.48
C ILE A 118 8.78 -9.88 -13.33
N ASN A 119 8.12 -8.74 -13.47
CA ASN A 119 8.07 -7.70 -12.46
C ASN A 119 7.45 -8.22 -11.16
N PHE A 120 6.32 -8.94 -11.25
CA PHE A 120 5.68 -9.56 -10.09
C PHE A 120 6.63 -10.52 -9.36
N VAL A 121 7.31 -11.41 -10.08
CA VAL A 121 8.26 -12.36 -9.48
C VAL A 121 9.47 -11.65 -8.87
N LEU A 122 10.02 -10.62 -9.51
CA LEU A 122 11.11 -9.82 -8.95
C LEU A 122 10.71 -9.11 -7.65
N VAL A 123 9.51 -8.52 -7.60
CA VAL A 123 8.99 -7.86 -6.39
C VAL A 123 8.84 -8.87 -5.24
N ILE A 124 8.31 -10.07 -5.53
CA ILE A 124 8.20 -11.15 -4.53
C ILE A 124 9.58 -11.58 -4.03
N ILE A 125 10.53 -11.80 -4.93
CA ILE A 125 11.90 -12.19 -4.57
C ILE A 125 12.57 -11.13 -3.72
N ALA A 126 12.42 -9.85 -4.10
CA ALA A 126 12.93 -8.72 -3.32
C ALA A 126 12.34 -8.72 -1.90
N PHE A 127 11.02 -8.86 -1.78
CA PHE A 127 10.32 -8.91 -0.50
C PHE A 127 10.82 -10.07 0.39
N PHE A 128 10.87 -11.30 -0.12
CA PHE A 128 11.36 -12.44 0.66
C PHE A 128 12.84 -12.33 1.01
N SER A 129 13.67 -11.75 0.14
CA SER A 129 15.11 -11.63 0.37
C SER A 129 15.42 -10.56 1.41
N ALA A 130 14.79 -9.39 1.30
CA ALA A 130 14.89 -8.32 2.28
C ALA A 130 14.36 -8.77 3.65
N GLY A 131 13.18 -9.38 3.68
CA GLY A 131 12.60 -9.95 4.89
C GLY A 131 13.52 -10.98 5.53
N ARG A 132 14.08 -11.92 4.76
CA ARG A 132 15.01 -12.93 5.28
C ARG A 132 16.29 -12.32 5.85
N VAL A 133 16.84 -11.26 5.24
CA VAL A 133 17.98 -10.56 5.84
C VAL A 133 17.55 -10.04 7.21
N PHE A 134 16.55 -9.16 7.28
CA PHE A 134 16.17 -8.48 8.53
C PHE A 134 15.60 -9.38 9.63
N LEU A 135 15.07 -10.56 9.28
CA LEU A 135 14.57 -11.55 10.23
C LEU A 135 15.66 -12.43 10.84
N LEU A 136 16.85 -12.52 10.24
CA LEU A 136 17.96 -13.26 10.84
C LEU A 136 18.57 -12.42 11.98
N GLU A 137 18.98 -13.07 13.07
CA GLU A 137 19.68 -12.42 14.19
C GLU A 137 21.14 -12.05 13.84
N PHE A 138 21.38 -11.54 12.63
CA PHE A 138 22.73 -11.20 12.17
C PHE A 138 23.30 -9.95 12.87
N TYR A 139 22.57 -9.34 13.80
CA TYR A 139 23.09 -8.29 14.68
C TYR A 139 23.94 -8.86 15.82
N LYS A 140 23.58 -10.06 16.29
CA LYS A 140 24.22 -10.74 17.43
C LYS A 140 25.07 -11.93 16.97
N THR A 141 24.68 -12.61 15.90
CA THR A 141 25.37 -13.81 15.40
C THR A 141 25.98 -13.56 14.01
N PRO A 142 27.25 -13.93 13.78
CA PRO A 142 27.87 -13.77 12.48
C PRO A 142 27.16 -14.58 11.40
N ILE A 143 26.87 -13.92 10.27
CA ILE A 143 26.38 -14.58 9.07
C ILE A 143 27.47 -15.47 8.47
N ASP A 144 27.09 -16.61 7.89
CA ASP A 144 28.04 -17.46 7.16
C ASP A 144 28.59 -16.69 5.93
N ILE A 145 29.92 -16.63 5.82
CA ILE A 145 30.66 -15.90 4.77
C ILE A 145 30.22 -16.33 3.36
N LYS A 146 29.73 -17.56 3.17
CA LYS A 146 29.21 -18.03 1.86
C LYS A 146 28.04 -17.19 1.33
N TYR A 147 27.34 -16.46 2.21
CA TYR A 147 26.24 -15.55 1.87
C TYR A 147 26.71 -14.13 1.57
N LEU A 148 28.01 -13.88 1.50
CA LEU A 148 28.57 -12.59 1.10
C LEU A 148 29.36 -12.73 -0.20
N TYR A 149 29.38 -11.68 -1.01
CA TYR A 149 30.32 -11.61 -2.13
C TYR A 149 31.75 -11.42 -1.59
N PRO A 150 32.75 -11.98 -2.29
CA PRO A 150 34.13 -12.00 -1.79
C PRO A 150 34.77 -10.61 -1.65
N PHE A 151 34.20 -9.58 -2.30
CA PHE A 151 34.66 -8.21 -2.20
C PHE A 151 34.04 -7.42 -1.04
N ILE A 152 33.11 -8.01 -0.28
CA ILE A 152 32.51 -7.38 0.90
C ILE A 152 33.36 -7.70 2.12
N HIS A 153 33.82 -6.66 2.80
CA HIS A 153 34.55 -6.79 4.05
C HIS A 153 33.62 -7.37 5.13
N PHE A 154 34.08 -8.43 5.80
CA PHE A 154 33.34 -9.00 6.92
C PHE A 154 33.45 -8.05 8.11
N PRO A 155 32.33 -7.63 8.72
CA PRO A 155 32.38 -6.68 9.83
C PRO A 155 32.84 -7.35 11.12
N GLU A 156 33.34 -6.54 12.04
CA GLU A 156 33.54 -6.95 13.43
C GLU A 156 32.18 -7.05 14.14
N TYR A 157 32.02 -8.11 14.92
CA TYR A 157 30.81 -8.38 15.70
C TYR A 157 31.04 -8.12 17.18
N PRO A 158 30.01 -7.73 17.95
CA PRO A 158 28.64 -7.43 17.51
C PRO A 158 28.57 -6.17 16.63
N LEU A 159 27.58 -6.10 15.73
CA LEU A 159 27.44 -4.92 14.88
C LEU A 159 27.16 -3.66 15.70
N GLY A 160 27.73 -2.54 15.28
CA GLY A 160 27.50 -1.21 15.85
C GLY A 160 26.26 -0.53 15.28
N GLY A 161 25.81 0.54 15.94
CA GLY A 161 24.67 1.34 15.49
C GLY A 161 23.35 0.56 15.42
N VAL A 162 23.15 -0.37 16.35
CA VAL A 162 21.91 -1.17 16.46
C VAL A 162 20.81 -0.40 17.18
N ILE A 163 21.17 0.62 17.98
CA ILE A 163 20.19 1.49 18.65
C ILE A 163 19.77 2.59 17.69
N PHE A 164 18.53 2.50 17.20
CA PHE A 164 17.91 3.54 16.41
C PHE A 164 17.23 4.56 17.33
N HIS A 165 17.51 5.85 17.12
CA HIS A 165 16.87 6.93 17.85
C HIS A 165 15.90 7.65 16.92
N PHE A 166 14.63 7.67 17.30
CA PHE A 166 13.59 8.37 16.55
C PHE A 166 12.90 9.41 17.43
N PRO A 167 12.74 10.66 16.95
CA PRO A 167 12.03 11.68 17.71
C PRO A 167 10.53 11.33 17.70
N LEU A 168 9.99 10.94 18.86
CA LEU A 168 8.56 10.79 19.06
C LEU A 168 8.03 11.93 19.92
N VAL A 169 6.80 12.34 19.62
CA VAL A 169 6.07 13.26 20.47
C VAL A 169 5.50 12.46 21.63
N ASP A 170 6.09 12.62 22.81
CA ASP A 170 5.58 12.05 24.05
C ASP A 170 4.59 13.03 24.68
N ILE A 171 3.42 12.51 25.07
CA ILE A 171 2.36 13.30 25.68
C ILE A 171 2.63 13.35 27.18
N THR A 172 3.26 14.42 27.65
CA THR A 172 3.70 14.56 29.05
C THR A 172 2.56 14.76 30.02
N LYS A 173 1.49 15.40 29.56
CA LYS A 173 0.31 15.72 30.35
C LYS A 173 -0.93 15.49 29.52
N THR A 174 -1.82 14.64 30.01
CA THR A 174 -3.17 14.51 29.49
C THR A 174 -4.16 15.18 30.45
N MET A 175 -5.15 15.87 29.89
CA MET A 175 -6.35 16.25 30.63
C MET A 175 -7.44 15.25 30.29
N ALA A 176 -8.02 14.67 31.34
CA ALA A 176 -9.18 13.83 31.19
C ALA A 176 -10.43 14.68 31.46
N VAL A 177 -11.28 14.84 30.45
CA VAL A 177 -12.59 15.47 30.66
C VAL A 177 -13.37 14.64 31.68
N SER A 178 -14.04 15.32 32.62
CA SER A 178 -14.86 14.66 33.63
C SER A 178 -15.89 13.75 32.97
N TRP A 179 -16.06 12.55 33.52
CA TRP A 179 -17.08 11.60 33.06
C TRP A 179 -18.48 12.23 33.05
N TYR A 180 -18.76 13.15 33.98
CA TYR A 180 -20.00 13.90 34.00
C TYR A 180 -20.24 14.63 32.66
N TRP A 181 -19.26 15.38 32.15
CA TRP A 181 -19.37 16.11 30.89
C TRP A 181 -19.44 15.18 29.68
N ILE A 182 -18.67 14.09 29.69
CA ILE A 182 -18.71 13.09 28.61
C ILE A 182 -20.11 12.47 28.53
N PHE A 183 -20.64 11.97 29.64
CA PHE A 183 -21.98 11.38 29.69
C PHE A 183 -23.08 12.40 29.46
N TYR A 184 -22.91 13.65 29.89
CA TYR A 184 -23.88 14.71 29.64
C TYR A 184 -23.99 15.03 28.15
N VAL A 185 -22.87 15.22 27.46
CA VAL A 185 -22.85 15.49 26.01
C VAL A 185 -23.39 14.29 25.23
N TRP A 186 -22.94 13.08 25.55
CA TRP A 186 -23.43 11.87 24.87
C TRP A 186 -24.90 11.58 25.19
N GLY A 187 -25.32 11.77 26.44
CA GLY A 187 -26.70 11.62 26.88
C GLY A 187 -27.62 12.62 26.18
N ALA A 188 -27.23 13.89 26.12
CA ALA A 188 -27.98 14.93 25.40
C ALA A 188 -28.09 14.58 23.90
N LEU A 189 -27.00 14.13 23.27
CA LEU A 189 -27.01 13.71 21.87
C LEU A 189 -27.90 12.49 21.65
N PHE A 190 -27.90 11.54 22.58
CA PHE A 190 -28.76 10.36 22.53
C PHE A 190 -30.24 10.74 22.66
N VAL A 191 -30.57 11.66 23.57
CA VAL A 191 -31.92 12.21 23.74
C VAL A 191 -32.38 12.93 22.48
N VAL A 192 -31.54 13.80 21.89
CA VAL A 192 -31.86 14.51 20.63
C VAL A 192 -32.13 13.50 19.51
N MET A 193 -31.27 12.48 19.35
CA MET A 193 -31.50 11.45 18.33
C MET A 193 -32.76 10.61 18.60
N ALA A 194 -33.05 10.29 19.87
CA ALA A 194 -34.26 9.58 20.26
C ALA A 194 -35.52 10.42 19.96
N LEU A 195 -35.50 11.71 20.27
CA LEU A 195 -36.57 12.66 19.94
C LEU A 195 -36.79 12.76 18.44
N VAL A 196 -35.72 12.92 17.66
CA VAL A 196 -35.79 12.95 16.19
C VAL A 196 -36.41 11.65 15.64
N LYS A 197 -36.02 10.49 16.17
CA LYS A 197 -36.60 9.19 15.79
C LYS A 197 -38.07 9.04 16.20
N LEU A 198 -38.45 9.59 17.35
CA LEU A 198 -39.82 9.57 17.85
C LEU A 198 -40.73 10.49 17.02
N LEU A 199 -40.28 11.72 16.77
CA LEU A 199 -40.96 12.67 15.87
C LEU A 199 -41.15 12.05 14.48
N TRP A 200 -40.12 11.40 13.94
CA TRP A 200 -40.26 10.67 12.67
C TRP A 200 -41.31 9.56 12.73
N ARG A 201 -41.36 8.79 13.82
CA ARG A 201 -42.41 7.76 14.00
C ARG A 201 -43.81 8.35 14.02
N MET A 202 -44.00 9.55 14.58
CA MET A 202 -45.29 10.25 14.62
C MET A 202 -45.68 10.84 13.25
N VAL A 203 -44.70 11.36 12.50
CA VAL A 203 -44.92 12.00 11.20
C VAL A 203 -45.04 10.96 10.06
N LYS A 204 -44.38 9.81 10.18
CA LYS A 204 -44.39 8.72 9.19
C LYS A 204 -45.81 8.27 8.78
N PRO A 205 -46.79 8.06 9.68
CA PRO A 205 -48.16 7.71 9.30
C PRO A 205 -48.84 8.79 8.46
N LEU A 206 -48.63 10.07 8.80
CA LEU A 206 -49.21 11.21 8.06
C LEU A 206 -48.63 11.31 6.64
N LEU A 207 -47.36 10.95 6.46
CA LEU A 207 -46.67 10.96 5.17
C LEU A 207 -46.85 9.66 4.36
N SER A 208 -47.51 8.63 4.93
CA SER A 208 -47.57 7.30 4.31
C SER A 208 -48.40 7.24 3.02
N LYS A 209 -49.32 8.18 2.81
CA LYS A 209 -50.24 8.22 1.66
C LYS A 209 -49.71 9.01 0.46
N ASN A 210 -48.55 9.66 0.56
CA ASN A 210 -48.06 10.56 -0.48
C ASN A 210 -46.86 9.94 -1.24
N GLU A 211 -47.11 9.45 -2.45
CA GLU A 211 -46.07 8.80 -3.29
C GLU A 211 -44.91 9.73 -3.64
N LYS A 212 -45.13 11.05 -3.70
CA LYS A 212 -44.08 12.06 -3.97
C LYS A 212 -43.02 12.13 -2.87
N LEU A 213 -43.32 11.66 -1.67
CA LEU A 213 -42.41 11.68 -0.50
C LEU A 213 -41.78 10.33 -0.17
N LEU A 214 -42.00 9.31 -1.02
CA LEU A 214 -41.46 7.97 -0.84
C LEU A 214 -39.92 7.97 -0.80
N GLY A 215 -39.27 8.78 -1.64
CA GLY A 215 -37.81 8.94 -1.69
C GLY A 215 -37.22 9.53 -0.41
N VAL A 216 -37.89 10.54 0.16
CA VAL A 216 -37.50 11.15 1.46
C VAL A 216 -37.58 10.12 2.57
N ARG A 217 -38.63 9.28 2.57
CA ARG A 217 -38.80 8.19 3.56
C ARG A 217 -37.70 7.13 3.47
N ILE A 218 -37.32 6.73 2.27
CA ILE A 218 -36.27 5.73 2.03
C ILE A 218 -34.91 6.28 2.48
N ASN A 219 -34.56 7.51 2.08
CA ASN A 219 -33.30 8.14 2.49
C ASN A 219 -33.21 8.35 4.00
N TYR A 220 -34.29 8.77 4.64
CA TYR A 220 -34.31 8.99 6.09
C TYR A 220 -34.19 7.67 6.88
N ASN A 221 -34.88 6.60 6.47
CA ASN A 221 -34.71 5.29 7.11
C ASN A 221 -33.29 4.75 6.90
N ARG A 222 -32.71 4.94 5.71
CA ARG A 222 -31.32 4.57 5.43
C ARG A 222 -30.35 5.35 6.32
N PHE A 223 -30.60 6.65 6.50
CA PHE A 223 -29.85 7.50 7.43
C PHE A 223 -29.94 6.99 8.87
N LEU A 224 -31.15 6.70 9.39
CA LEU A 224 -31.35 6.17 10.74
C LEU A 224 -30.66 4.82 11.00
N VAL A 225 -30.59 3.95 9.99
CA VAL A 225 -29.87 2.66 10.11
C VAL A 225 -28.36 2.90 10.11
N LEU A 226 -27.87 3.80 9.28
CA LEU A 226 -26.44 4.10 9.18
C LEU A 226 -25.90 4.80 10.44
N THR A 227 -26.70 5.68 11.05
CA THR A 227 -26.31 6.38 12.28
C THR A 227 -26.23 5.45 13.49
N GLY A 228 -27.03 4.38 13.55
CA GLY A 228 -27.04 3.46 14.70
C GLY A 228 -25.68 2.80 14.98
N SER A 229 -25.02 2.25 13.97
CA SER A 229 -23.71 1.60 14.13
C SER A 229 -22.55 2.60 14.21
N VAL A 230 -22.64 3.71 13.47
CA VAL A 230 -21.59 4.74 13.43
C VAL A 230 -21.52 5.50 14.76
N VAL A 231 -22.66 5.78 15.39
CA VAL A 231 -22.70 6.52 16.66
C VAL A 231 -22.02 5.74 17.78
N GLY A 232 -22.21 4.42 17.86
CA GLY A 232 -21.53 3.59 18.87
C GLY A 232 -20.00 3.67 18.74
N THR A 233 -19.48 3.53 17.53
CA THR A 233 -18.03 3.67 17.29
C THR A 233 -17.53 5.07 17.59
N ILE A 234 -18.26 6.12 17.18
CA ILE A 234 -17.89 7.51 17.49
C ILE A 234 -17.89 7.73 19.01
N ILE A 235 -18.87 7.23 19.76
CA ILE A 235 -18.90 7.32 21.22
C ILE A 235 -17.63 6.71 21.82
N ILE A 236 -17.27 5.51 21.41
CA ILE A 236 -16.09 4.82 21.95
C ILE A 236 -14.82 5.61 21.63
N VAL A 237 -14.62 5.96 20.35
CA VAL A 237 -13.41 6.68 19.90
C VAL A 237 -13.32 8.05 20.56
N SER A 238 -14.39 8.84 20.51
CA SER A 238 -14.42 10.16 21.15
C SER A 238 -14.25 10.08 22.67
N THR A 239 -14.78 9.06 23.35
CA THR A 239 -14.56 8.89 24.79
C THR A 239 -13.09 8.65 25.07
N ILE A 240 -12.42 7.80 24.28
CA ILE A 240 -10.97 7.58 24.39
C ILE A 240 -10.22 8.92 24.18
N PHE A 241 -10.58 9.70 23.16
CA PHE A 241 -9.95 11.01 22.90
C PHE A 241 -10.21 12.03 24.01
N LEU A 242 -11.46 12.21 24.45
CA LEU A 242 -11.85 13.15 25.50
C LEU A 242 -11.24 12.79 26.87
N ARG A 243 -10.90 11.52 27.09
CA ARG A 243 -10.20 11.07 28.30
C ARG A 243 -8.68 11.27 28.22
N ASN A 244 -8.13 11.48 27.03
CA ASN A 244 -6.69 11.56 26.79
C ASN A 244 -6.32 12.81 25.97
N ILE A 245 -6.90 13.97 26.30
CA ILE A 245 -6.61 15.22 25.56
C ILE A 245 -5.18 15.64 25.90
N PRO A 246 -4.26 15.74 24.91
CA PRO A 246 -2.90 16.16 25.16
C PRO A 246 -2.86 17.65 25.53
N MET A 247 -2.36 17.97 26.71
CA MET A 247 -2.15 19.36 27.20
C MET A 247 -0.68 19.79 27.14
N GLY A 248 0.22 18.82 26.97
CA GLY A 248 1.65 19.04 26.83
C GLY A 248 2.25 17.96 25.97
N ALA A 249 3.16 18.37 25.09
CA ALA A 249 3.88 17.51 24.18
C ALA A 249 5.37 17.86 24.32
N GLN A 250 6.22 16.85 24.48
CA GLN A 250 7.66 17.03 24.40
C GLN A 250 8.22 16.06 23.36
N ILE A 251 9.26 16.47 22.65
CA ILE A 251 9.98 15.57 21.75
C ILE A 251 10.91 14.74 22.62
N VAL A 252 10.66 13.43 22.67
CA VAL A 252 11.53 12.46 23.34
C VAL A 252 12.27 11.68 22.27
N TRP A 253 13.59 11.53 22.47
CA TRP A 253 14.40 10.63 21.67
C TRP A 253 14.14 9.21 22.13
N TRP A 254 13.26 8.54 21.40
CA TRP A 254 12.92 7.18 21.72
C TRP A 254 13.93 6.24 21.07
N SER A 255 14.44 5.28 21.85
CA SER A 255 15.43 4.31 21.40
C SER A 255 14.78 2.96 21.14
N ALA A 256 15.08 2.38 19.99
CA ALA A 256 14.70 1.01 19.65
C ALA A 256 15.97 0.21 19.31
N ASP A 257 16.16 -0.91 20.00
CA ASP A 257 17.16 -1.90 19.60
C ASP A 257 16.65 -2.64 18.36
N LEU A 258 17.37 -2.49 17.25
CA LEU A 258 17.02 -3.12 15.97
C LEU A 258 17.07 -4.65 16.00
N ALA A 259 17.81 -5.26 16.93
CA ALA A 259 17.88 -6.70 17.08
C ALA A 259 16.67 -7.27 17.83
N GLU A 260 15.88 -6.43 18.49
CA GLU A 260 14.80 -6.85 19.37
C GLU A 260 13.44 -6.34 18.88
N GLN A 261 12.38 -6.99 19.34
CA GLN A 261 11.02 -6.57 19.02
C GLN A 261 10.65 -5.35 19.85
N ASN A 262 9.96 -4.37 19.26
CA ASN A 262 9.56 -3.19 20.00
C ASN A 262 8.14 -2.72 19.67
N THR A 263 7.20 -3.00 20.58
CA THR A 263 5.76 -2.76 20.38
C THR A 263 5.43 -1.33 19.96
N ALA A 264 6.09 -0.31 20.53
CA ALA A 264 5.78 1.07 20.13
C ALA A 264 6.30 1.39 18.72
N PHE A 265 7.44 0.82 18.32
CA PHE A 265 7.93 0.93 16.95
C PHE A 265 7.00 0.23 15.96
N ASN A 266 6.52 -0.97 16.31
CA ASN A 266 5.54 -1.71 15.52
C ASN A 266 4.24 -0.93 15.28
N ILE A 267 3.75 -0.21 16.30
CA ILE A 267 2.56 0.65 16.18
C ILE A 267 2.86 1.82 15.26
N VAL A 268 4.01 2.49 15.42
CA VAL A 268 4.42 3.60 14.56
C VAL A 268 4.49 3.14 13.10
N THR A 269 5.17 2.03 12.84
CA THR A 269 5.26 1.40 11.51
C THR A 269 3.88 1.15 10.94
N ALA A 270 2.98 0.48 11.66
CA ALA A 270 1.64 0.20 11.17
C ALA A 270 0.80 1.46 10.87
N VAL A 271 0.93 2.51 11.70
CA VAL A 271 0.27 3.80 11.46
C VAL A 271 0.83 4.45 10.20
N CYS A 272 2.16 4.47 10.04
CA CYS A 272 2.82 4.97 8.85
C CYS A 272 2.38 4.19 7.60
N THR A 273 2.28 2.86 7.65
CA THR A 273 1.79 2.03 6.55
C THR A 273 0.36 2.39 6.16
N ALA A 274 -0.52 2.55 7.14
CA ALA A 274 -1.90 2.94 6.90
C ALA A 274 -1.98 4.34 6.25
N LEU A 275 -1.21 5.29 6.76
CA LEU A 275 -1.14 6.65 6.21
C LEU A 275 -0.56 6.67 4.79
N ALA A 276 0.52 5.93 4.53
CA ALA A 276 1.13 5.78 3.21
C ALA A 276 0.14 5.15 2.21
N THR A 277 -0.66 4.18 2.64
CA THR A 277 -1.72 3.56 1.83
C THR A 277 -2.83 4.56 1.50
N ILE A 278 -3.27 5.36 2.47
CA ILE A 278 -4.26 6.43 2.25
C ILE A 278 -3.72 7.47 1.28
N TYR A 279 -2.47 7.90 1.48
CA TYR A 279 -1.79 8.86 0.61
C TYR A 279 -1.67 8.34 -0.82
N SER A 280 -1.28 7.08 -0.99
CA SER A 280 -1.20 6.40 -2.29
C SER A 280 -2.55 6.39 -3.01
N GLY A 281 -3.61 5.96 -2.32
CA GLY A 281 -4.94 5.93 -2.91
C GLY A 281 -5.48 7.32 -3.24
N TRP A 282 -5.15 8.34 -2.43
CA TRP A 282 -5.51 9.72 -2.74
C TRP A 282 -4.79 10.24 -3.99
N GLN A 283 -3.48 9.99 -4.13
CA GLN A 283 -2.72 10.38 -5.32
C GLN A 283 -3.25 9.68 -6.58
N HIS A 284 -3.54 8.39 -6.51
CA HIS A 284 -4.10 7.64 -7.63
C HIS A 284 -5.46 8.21 -8.06
N ASN A 285 -6.37 8.42 -7.10
CA ASN A 285 -7.68 9.00 -7.39
C ASN A 285 -7.58 10.42 -7.96
N LYS A 286 -6.60 11.22 -7.54
CA LYS A 286 -6.36 12.55 -8.10
C LYS A 286 -6.00 12.47 -9.58
N ILE A 287 -5.12 11.54 -9.97
CA ILE A 287 -4.74 11.32 -11.38
C ILE A 287 -5.94 10.84 -12.19
N GLU A 288 -6.67 9.83 -11.71
CA GLU A 288 -7.86 9.32 -12.41
C GLU A 288 -8.95 10.38 -12.57
N THR A 289 -9.13 11.25 -11.57
CA THR A 289 -10.05 12.39 -11.62
C THR A 289 -9.63 13.38 -12.72
N GLN A 290 -8.33 13.68 -12.84
CA GLN A 290 -7.82 14.54 -13.91
C GLN A 290 -8.05 13.93 -15.29
N GLU A 291 -7.83 12.62 -15.44
CA GLU A 291 -8.09 11.92 -16.70
C GLU A 291 -9.58 11.87 -17.05
N ALA A 292 -10.46 11.68 -16.06
CA ALA A 292 -11.90 11.68 -16.25
C ALA A 292 -12.42 13.07 -16.68
N ARG A 293 -11.90 14.14 -16.07
CA ARG A 293 -12.19 15.52 -16.48
C ARG A 293 -11.72 15.79 -17.91
N ALA A 294 -10.53 15.33 -18.28
CA ALA A 294 -10.03 15.44 -19.66
C ALA A 294 -10.90 14.70 -20.69
N LYS A 295 -11.66 13.68 -20.26
CA LYS A 295 -12.63 12.94 -21.08
C LYS A 295 -14.06 13.51 -21.02
N ASN A 296 -14.25 14.71 -20.46
CA ASN A 296 -15.56 15.37 -20.31
C ASN A 296 -16.61 14.53 -19.56
N ILE A 297 -16.19 13.70 -18.59
CA ILE A 297 -17.11 13.00 -17.70
C ILE A 297 -17.71 14.01 -16.71
N SER A 298 -19.00 13.87 -16.39
CA SER A 298 -19.68 14.80 -15.47
C SER A 298 -19.09 14.76 -14.07
N GLU A 299 -18.95 15.94 -13.45
CA GLU A 299 -18.33 16.10 -12.13
C GLU A 299 -19.09 15.32 -11.04
N ASP A 300 -20.42 15.21 -11.15
CA ASP A 300 -21.25 14.42 -10.23
C ASP A 300 -20.87 12.93 -10.23
N VAL A 301 -20.54 12.38 -11.40
CA VAL A 301 -20.10 10.98 -11.54
C VAL A 301 -18.69 10.83 -10.97
N ILE A 302 -17.81 11.78 -11.26
CA ILE A 302 -16.43 11.80 -10.76
C ILE A 302 -16.41 11.84 -9.23
N GLU A 303 -17.17 12.74 -8.60
CA GLU A 303 -17.20 12.86 -7.14
C GLU A 303 -17.76 11.59 -6.49
N LYS A 304 -18.82 11.02 -7.08
CA LYS A 304 -19.43 9.78 -6.58
C LYS A 304 -18.46 8.61 -6.64
N VAL A 305 -17.76 8.43 -7.77
CA VAL A 305 -16.76 7.38 -7.97
C VAL A 305 -15.58 7.58 -7.02
N ASN A 306 -15.01 8.79 -6.95
CA ASN A 306 -13.91 9.12 -6.05
C ASN A 306 -14.25 8.82 -4.58
N ARG A 307 -15.45 9.18 -4.12
CA ARG A 307 -15.91 8.89 -2.76
C ARG A 307 -16.00 7.39 -2.48
N ILE A 308 -16.42 6.59 -3.46
CA ILE A 308 -16.48 5.12 -3.32
C ILE A 308 -15.06 4.55 -3.23
N HIS A 309 -14.16 4.97 -4.12
CA HIS A 309 -12.76 4.52 -4.11
C HIS A 309 -12.06 4.89 -2.81
N MET A 310 -12.16 6.15 -2.36
CA MET A 310 -11.56 6.60 -1.09
C MET A 310 -12.07 5.83 0.12
N ARG A 311 -13.37 5.50 0.18
CA ARG A 311 -13.91 4.65 1.26
C ARG A 311 -13.30 3.25 1.23
N GLY A 312 -13.12 2.68 0.05
CA GLY A 312 -12.40 1.41 -0.14
C GLY A 312 -10.96 1.49 0.33
N THR A 313 -10.22 2.53 -0.08
CA THR A 313 -8.83 2.77 0.33
C THR A 313 -8.69 2.89 1.84
N VAL A 314 -9.52 3.70 2.49
CA VAL A 314 -9.45 3.87 3.97
C VAL A 314 -9.74 2.55 4.69
N LYS A 315 -10.75 1.80 4.24
CA LYS A 315 -11.05 0.47 4.82
C LYS A 315 -9.87 -0.48 4.68
N ASN A 316 -9.26 -0.54 3.49
CA ASN A 316 -8.11 -1.41 3.23
C ASN A 316 -6.89 -0.97 4.03
N ALA A 317 -6.64 0.33 4.15
CA ALA A 317 -5.54 0.88 4.95
C ALA A 317 -5.67 0.53 6.44
N ILE A 318 -6.88 0.59 7.00
CA ILE A 318 -7.13 0.18 8.40
C ILE A 318 -6.88 -1.32 8.57
N MET A 319 -7.40 -2.16 7.67
CA MET A 319 -7.16 -3.61 7.73
C MET A 319 -5.68 -3.95 7.62
N LEU A 320 -4.98 -3.28 6.70
CA LEU A 320 -3.57 -3.49 6.45
C LEU A 320 -2.70 -3.02 7.63
N GLY A 321 -3.03 -1.88 8.24
CA GLY A 321 -2.37 -1.42 9.47
C GLY A 321 -2.58 -2.38 10.65
N LEU A 322 -3.81 -2.88 10.85
CA LEU A 322 -4.08 -3.88 11.90
C LEU A 322 -3.32 -5.19 11.67
N PHE A 323 -3.26 -5.64 10.40
CA PHE A 323 -2.49 -6.82 10.03
C PHE A 323 -0.98 -6.61 10.20
N ALA A 324 -0.48 -5.42 9.88
CA ALA A 324 0.91 -5.04 10.11
C ALA A 324 1.26 -5.13 11.60
N VAL A 325 0.47 -4.55 12.51
CA VAL A 325 0.70 -4.68 13.97
C VAL A 325 0.77 -6.13 14.41
N TRP A 326 -0.07 -7.00 13.84
CA TRP A 326 -0.09 -8.42 14.20
C TRP A 326 1.16 -9.15 13.74
N ILE A 327 1.60 -8.93 12.49
CA ILE A 327 2.80 -9.56 11.94
C ILE A 327 4.08 -9.01 12.56
N THR A 328 4.21 -7.68 12.69
CA THR A 328 5.45 -7.06 13.16
C THR A 328 5.78 -7.43 14.59
N ARG A 329 4.77 -7.81 15.41
CA ARG A 329 4.99 -8.39 16.75
C ARG A 329 5.82 -9.68 16.75
N LEU A 330 5.98 -10.32 15.60
CA LEU A 330 6.80 -11.52 15.44
C LEU A 330 8.19 -11.18 14.88
N MET A 331 8.47 -9.92 14.59
CA MET A 331 9.64 -9.47 13.83
C MET A 331 10.49 -8.47 14.64
N PRO A 332 11.81 -8.47 14.46
CA PRO A 332 12.70 -7.49 15.09
C PRO A 332 12.48 -6.08 14.53
N SER A 333 12.86 -5.06 15.29
CA SER A 333 12.68 -3.65 14.92
C SER A 333 13.48 -3.28 13.66
N SER A 334 14.53 -4.02 13.29
CA SER A 334 15.22 -3.87 11.99
C SER A 334 14.30 -4.01 10.78
N HIS A 335 13.37 -4.97 10.84
CA HIS A 335 12.39 -5.19 9.79
C HIS A 335 11.45 -3.98 9.71
N ASP A 336 10.96 -3.50 10.84
CA ASP A 336 10.06 -2.35 10.91
C ASP A 336 10.71 -1.06 10.40
N LEU A 337 12.00 -0.86 10.70
CA LEU A 337 12.76 0.26 10.15
C LEU A 337 12.90 0.14 8.63
N SER A 338 13.10 -1.06 8.10
CA SER A 338 13.17 -1.29 6.64
C SER A 338 11.84 -0.98 5.95
N VAL A 339 10.72 -1.36 6.57
CA VAL A 339 9.37 -1.06 6.06
C VAL A 339 9.13 0.44 6.06
N LEU A 340 9.41 1.13 7.17
CA LEU A 340 9.30 2.59 7.28
C LEU A 340 10.16 3.31 6.24
N ALA A 341 11.41 2.89 6.05
CA ALA A 341 12.29 3.48 5.06
C ALA A 341 11.76 3.28 3.63
N PHE A 342 11.24 2.08 3.32
CA PHE A 342 10.63 1.80 2.03
C PHE A 342 9.38 2.66 1.77
N GLU A 343 8.51 2.80 2.77
CA GLU A 343 7.32 3.65 2.69
C GLU A 343 7.67 5.12 2.54
N ALA A 344 8.68 5.60 3.27
CA ALA A 344 9.17 6.97 3.13
C ALA A 344 9.69 7.21 1.70
N CYS A 345 10.50 6.29 1.15
CA CYS A 345 10.95 6.37 -0.23
C CYS A 345 9.78 6.37 -1.22
N TYR A 346 8.73 5.58 -0.96
CA TYR A 346 7.54 5.54 -1.81
C TYR A 346 6.74 6.85 -1.77
N VAL A 347 6.49 7.41 -0.57
CA VAL A 347 5.79 8.70 -0.40
C VAL A 347 6.56 9.84 -1.04
N LEU A 348 7.89 9.81 -0.96
CA LEU A 348 8.79 10.80 -1.56
C LEU A 348 9.05 10.58 -3.04
N SER A 349 8.72 9.39 -3.59
CA SER A 349 8.99 9.02 -4.99
C SER A 349 8.48 10.06 -6.00
N PRO A 350 7.24 10.59 -5.88
CA PRO A 350 6.70 11.56 -6.84
C PRO A 350 7.50 12.87 -6.94
N VAL A 351 8.22 13.23 -5.88
CA VAL A 351 9.02 14.47 -5.79
C VAL A 351 10.53 14.21 -5.88
N THR A 352 10.95 12.96 -6.06
CA THR A 352 12.36 12.56 -6.13
C THR A 352 12.62 11.62 -7.31
N PHE A 353 12.44 10.32 -7.12
CA PHE A 353 12.75 9.27 -8.08
C PHE A 353 11.92 9.35 -9.37
N ASP A 354 10.64 9.72 -9.26
CA ASP A 354 9.73 9.77 -10.42
C ASP A 354 10.02 10.97 -11.34
N LEU A 355 10.79 11.96 -10.88
CA LEU A 355 11.29 13.05 -11.72
C LEU A 355 12.30 12.55 -12.77
N LEU A 356 12.97 11.42 -12.50
CA LEU A 356 13.93 10.80 -13.41
C LEU A 356 13.26 9.93 -14.48
N ILE A 357 11.95 9.65 -14.33
CA ILE A 357 11.21 8.81 -15.27
C ILE A 357 10.67 9.68 -16.41
N PRO A 358 11.06 9.41 -17.67
CA PRO A 358 10.54 10.15 -18.81
C PRO A 358 9.04 9.88 -18.97
N ARG A 359 8.20 10.90 -18.74
CA ARG A 359 6.75 10.79 -18.95
C ARG A 359 6.47 10.75 -20.46
N LYS A 360 5.66 9.78 -20.91
CA LYS A 360 5.07 9.83 -22.26
C LYS A 360 4.24 11.11 -22.34
N LYS A 361 4.66 12.08 -23.16
CA LYS A 361 3.71 13.09 -23.68
C LYS A 361 2.68 12.30 -24.47
N LYS A 362 1.42 12.23 -23.98
CA LYS A 362 0.30 11.75 -24.79
C LYS A 362 0.34 12.59 -26.06
N LYS A 363 0.54 11.92 -27.21
CA LYS A 363 0.34 12.52 -28.52
C LYS A 363 -1.11 12.96 -28.50
N GLU A 364 -1.35 14.26 -28.42
CA GLU A 364 -2.63 14.84 -28.80
C GLU A 364 -2.90 14.28 -30.19
N GLU A 365 -3.90 13.40 -30.30
CA GLU A 365 -4.56 13.19 -31.57
C GLU A 365 -5.07 14.58 -31.95
N ALA A 366 -4.28 15.25 -32.79
CA ALA A 366 -4.75 16.32 -33.62
C ALA A 366 -5.97 15.74 -34.34
N VAL A 367 -7.15 16.02 -33.77
CA VAL A 367 -8.37 16.10 -34.54
C VAL A 367 -8.03 17.09 -35.61
N GLU A 368 -7.76 16.55 -36.80
CA GLU A 368 -7.73 17.26 -38.04
C GLU A 368 -8.83 18.33 -38.02
N GLU A 369 -8.41 19.59 -37.89
CA GLU A 369 -9.08 20.68 -38.55
C GLU A 369 -9.07 20.34 -40.05
N VAL A 370 -10.04 19.56 -40.49
CA VAL A 370 -10.58 19.69 -41.84
C VAL A 370 -11.80 20.57 -41.69
N VAL A 371 -11.56 21.82 -42.07
CA VAL A 371 -12.53 22.87 -42.41
C VAL A 371 -13.71 22.33 -43.21
#